data_AF-A0A7R9YII8-F1
#
_entry.id   AF-A0A7R9YII8-F1
#
_cell.length_a   1.000
_cell.length_b   1.000
_cell.length_c   1.000
_cell.angle_alpha   90.00
_cell.angle_beta   90.00
_cell.angle_gamma   90.00
#
_symmetry.space_group_name_H-M   'P 1'
#
loop_
_entity.id
_entity.type
_entity.pdbx_description
1 polymer ?
#
loop_
_entity_poly.entity_id
_entity_poly.type
_entity_poly.pdbx_seq_one_letter_code
_entity_poly.pdbx_strand_id
1 'polypeptide(L)'
;MLPPVVGNVPALRDVWPYIARMTGFHPFAEFVAEDVGTVDSGLNSIVLASNCETVLLPLNEPTYGTRRKSQIQTYLEQHGGPGVQHIALLTPDIFATVRAMRARAARGGFDFMA
;
A
#
# COMPACT_ATOMS: atom_id res chain seq x y z
N MET A 1 -7.02 8.77 -13.89
CA MET A 1 -6.16 7.84 -13.11
C MET A 1 -7.01 7.28 -11.98
N LEU A 2 -7.12 5.96 -11.86
CA LEU A 2 -7.80 5.35 -10.72
C LEU A 2 -6.85 5.38 -9.52
N PRO A 3 -7.36 5.65 -8.31
CA PRO A 3 -6.51 5.67 -7.14
C PRO A 3 -6.03 4.24 -6.82
N PRO A 4 -4.77 4.06 -6.40
CA PRO A 4 -4.18 2.75 -6.20
C PRO A 4 -4.84 1.96 -5.06
N VAL A 5 -4.87 0.65 -5.21
CA VAL A 5 -5.20 -0.33 -4.16
C VAL A 5 -3.93 -1.05 -3.78
N VAL A 6 -3.55 -0.98 -2.51
CA VAL A 6 -2.25 -1.46 -2.02
C VAL A 6 -2.42 -2.78 -1.28
N GLY A 7 -1.64 -3.78 -1.71
CA GLY A 7 -1.61 -5.11 -1.10
C GLY A 7 -0.37 -5.35 -0.24
N ASN A 8 -0.52 -6.13 0.82
CA ASN A 8 0.58 -6.66 1.62
C ASN A 8 0.70 -8.15 1.41
N VAL A 9 1.94 -8.61 1.20
CA VAL A 9 2.27 -10.01 0.95
C VAL A 9 3.50 -10.42 1.79
N PRO A 10 3.64 -11.71 2.13
CA PRO A 10 4.80 -12.18 2.89
C PRO A 10 6.10 -12.13 2.08
N ALA A 11 6.02 -12.34 0.76
CA ALA A 11 7.17 -12.29 -0.15
C ALA A 11 6.74 -11.72 -1.51
N LEU A 12 7.33 -10.59 -1.91
CA LEU A 12 7.05 -9.95 -3.20
C LEU A 12 7.44 -10.84 -4.36
N ARG A 13 8.63 -11.46 -4.28
CA ARG A 13 9.24 -12.26 -5.35
C ARG A 13 8.36 -13.41 -5.84
N ASP A 14 7.51 -13.94 -4.96
CA ASP A 14 6.61 -15.04 -5.31
C ASP A 14 5.29 -14.54 -5.92
N VAL A 15 4.81 -13.37 -5.47
CA VAL A 15 3.46 -12.89 -5.76
C VAL A 15 3.42 -11.96 -6.97
N TRP A 16 4.30 -10.96 -7.04
CA TRP A 16 4.20 -9.97 -8.12
C TRP A 16 4.39 -10.60 -9.52
N PRO A 17 5.30 -11.57 -9.76
CA PRO A 17 5.44 -12.18 -11.08
C PRO A 17 4.20 -12.99 -11.46
N TYR A 18 3.55 -13.62 -10.47
CA TYR A 18 2.28 -14.33 -10.70
C TYR A 18 1.19 -13.37 -11.18
N ILE A 19 1.02 -12.23 -10.48
CA ILE A 19 0.05 -11.20 -10.85
C ILE A 19 0.38 -10.61 -12.23
N ALA A 20 1.65 -10.24 -12.47
CA ALA A 20 2.07 -9.69 -13.76
C ALA A 20 1.81 -10.65 -14.92
N ARG A 21 2.09 -11.96 -14.75
CA ARG A 21 1.82 -12.97 -15.79
C ARG A 21 0.33 -13.16 -16.07
N MET A 22 -0.52 -13.13 -15.05
CA MET A 22 -1.97 -13.34 -15.24
C MET A 22 -2.68 -12.10 -15.79
N THR A 23 -2.24 -10.89 -15.45
CA THR A 23 -2.89 -9.64 -15.89
C THR A 23 -2.23 -9.00 -17.11
N GLY A 24 -0.97 -9.33 -17.39
CA GLY A 24 -0.13 -8.63 -18.36
C GLY A 24 0.36 -7.26 -17.87
N PHE A 25 0.24 -6.97 -16.56
CA PHE A 25 0.75 -5.71 -15.99
C PHE A 25 2.28 -5.70 -15.96
N HIS A 26 2.87 -4.52 -16.08
CA HIS A 26 4.32 -4.33 -16.03
C HIS A 26 4.75 -3.65 -14.72
N PRO A 27 5.98 -3.91 -14.24
CA PRO A 27 6.57 -3.13 -13.16
C PRO A 27 6.69 -1.66 -13.56
N PHE A 28 6.13 -0.77 -12.74
CA PHE A 28 6.11 0.68 -12.96
C PHE A 28 7.11 1.41 -12.06
N ALA A 29 7.20 1.02 -10.79
CA ALA A 29 8.14 1.59 -9.82
C ALA A 29 8.52 0.54 -8.76
N GLU A 30 9.73 0.63 -8.23
CA GLU A 30 10.21 -0.17 -7.12
C GLU A 30 10.75 0.76 -6.04
N PHE A 31 10.43 0.46 -4.78
CA PHE A 31 10.94 1.16 -3.62
C PHE A 31 11.58 0.14 -2.70
N VAL A 32 12.91 0.11 -2.69
CA VAL A 32 13.70 -0.75 -1.80
C VAL A 32 14.12 0.06 -0.59
N ALA A 33 14.10 -0.54 0.61
CA ALA A 33 14.45 0.15 1.85
C ALA A 33 15.86 0.79 1.83
N GLU A 34 16.76 0.28 0.99
CA GLU A 34 18.12 0.81 0.77
C GLU A 34 18.13 2.15 0.02
N ASP A 35 17.18 2.38 -0.89
CA ASP A 35 17.12 3.59 -1.74
C ASP A 35 16.43 4.79 -1.06
N VAL A 36 15.65 4.55 0.00
CA VAL A 36 14.83 5.60 0.66
C VAL A 36 15.61 6.33 1.77
N GLY A 37 16.87 5.97 2.05
CA GLY A 37 17.72 6.65 3.05
C GLY A 37 17.20 6.58 4.49
N THR A 38 16.06 5.96 4.72
CA THR A 38 15.46 5.70 6.01
C THR A 38 15.58 4.21 6.29
N VAL A 39 16.57 3.84 7.10
CA VAL A 39 16.75 2.50 7.70
C VAL A 39 15.50 2.06 8.51
N ASP A 40 14.51 2.95 8.66
CA ASP A 40 13.28 2.80 9.44
C ASP A 40 11.98 2.58 8.63
N SER A 41 12.00 2.53 7.29
CA SER A 41 10.75 2.36 6.52
C SER A 41 10.11 0.96 6.69
N GLY A 42 10.92 -0.06 6.96
CA GLY A 42 10.44 -1.39 7.33
C GLY A 42 9.77 -2.20 6.20
N LEU A 43 9.86 -1.78 4.93
CA LEU A 43 9.21 -2.47 3.81
C LEU A 43 9.97 -2.32 2.49
N ASN A 44 9.79 -3.30 1.61
CA ASN A 44 10.07 -3.17 0.17
C ASN A 44 8.73 -3.12 -0.58
N SER A 45 8.67 -2.37 -1.67
CA SER A 45 7.46 -2.19 -2.47
C SER A 45 7.72 -2.29 -3.96
N ILE A 46 6.77 -2.87 -4.70
CA ILE A 46 6.73 -2.84 -6.16
C ILE A 46 5.34 -2.39 -6.61
N VAL A 47 5.29 -1.51 -7.61
CA VAL A 47 4.05 -1.03 -8.21
C VAL A 47 3.88 -1.69 -9.57
N LEU A 48 2.80 -2.45 -9.74
CA LEU A 48 2.39 -2.98 -11.04
C LEU A 48 1.40 -2.03 -11.70
N ALA A 49 1.51 -1.85 -13.02
CA ALA A 49 0.63 -0.97 -13.79
C ALA A 49 0.02 -1.68 -15.01
N SER A 50 -1.21 -1.30 -15.34
CA SER A 50 -1.79 -1.58 -16.66
C SER A 50 -1.00 -0.87 -17.77
N ASN A 51 -1.13 -1.31 -19.03
CA ASN A 51 -0.40 -0.72 -20.17
C ASN A 51 -0.60 0.80 -20.36
N CYS A 52 -1.77 1.34 -19.97
CA CYS A 52 -2.05 2.78 -20.02
C CYS A 52 -1.82 3.48 -18.67
N GLU A 53 -1.23 2.79 -17.70
CA GLU A 53 -0.88 3.29 -16.35
C GLU A 53 -2.06 3.87 -15.56
N THR A 54 -3.29 3.56 -15.97
CA THR A 54 -4.50 4.06 -15.30
C THR A 54 -4.88 3.24 -14.07
N VAL A 55 -4.50 1.96 -14.04
CA VAL A 55 -4.64 1.05 -12.91
C VAL A 55 -3.27 0.80 -12.31
N LEU A 56 -3.09 1.17 -11.05
CA LEU A 56 -1.88 0.92 -10.27
C LEU A 56 -2.17 -0.03 -9.11
N LEU A 57 -1.33 -1.04 -8.96
CA LEU A 57 -1.40 -2.06 -7.91
C LEU A 57 -0.06 -2.15 -7.17
N PRO A 58 0.16 -1.31 -6.14
CA PRO A 58 1.30 -1.45 -5.25
C PRO A 58 1.20 -2.71 -4.39
N LEU A 59 2.32 -3.41 -4.23
CA LEU A 59 2.49 -4.57 -3.36
C LEU A 59 3.65 -4.30 -2.42
N ASN A 60 3.51 -4.67 -1.14
CA ASN A 60 4.53 -4.50 -0.13
C ASN A 60 4.90 -5.84 0.53
N GLU A 61 6.17 -6.01 0.86
CA GLU A 61 6.66 -7.05 1.77
C GLU A 61 7.32 -6.44 3.02
N PRO A 62 7.32 -7.15 4.16
CA PRO A 62 8.05 -6.71 5.34
C PRO A 62 9.57 -6.80 5.11
N THR A 63 10.33 -5.83 5.64
CA THR A 63 11.77 -6.03 5.84
C THR A 63 12.05 -6.51 7.26
N TYR A 64 13.10 -7.32 7.40
CA TYR A 64 13.53 -7.90 8.66
C TYR A 64 14.85 -7.25 9.12
N GLY A 65 15.11 -7.24 10.43
CA GLY A 65 16.33 -6.66 11.00
C GLY A 65 16.26 -5.16 11.33
N THR A 66 15.09 -4.53 11.24
CA THR A 66 14.86 -3.14 11.64
C THR A 66 14.67 -3.01 13.16
N ARG A 67 15.01 -1.85 13.74
CA ARG A 67 14.87 -1.58 15.20
C ARG A 67 13.43 -1.72 15.70
N ARG A 68 12.45 -1.39 14.84
CA ARG A 68 11.02 -1.56 15.09
C ARG A 68 10.45 -2.59 14.14
N LYS A 69 9.46 -3.35 14.61
CA LYS A 69 8.73 -4.32 13.78
C LYS A 69 8.07 -3.62 12.59
N SER A 70 8.24 -4.19 11.41
CA SER A 70 7.58 -3.71 10.19
C SER A 70 6.06 -3.65 10.36
N GLN A 71 5.44 -2.54 9.92
CA GLN A 71 3.99 -2.43 9.90
C GLN A 71 3.35 -3.47 8.95
N ILE A 72 4.06 -3.91 7.90
CA ILE A 72 3.60 -4.95 6.99
C ILE A 72 3.52 -6.30 7.72
N GLN A 73 4.54 -6.61 8.53
CA GLN A 73 4.55 -7.82 9.34
C GLN A 73 3.40 -7.81 10.37
N THR A 74 3.16 -6.67 11.03
CA THR A 74 2.02 -6.51 11.95
C THR A 74 0.69 -6.72 11.23
N TYR A 75 0.52 -6.18 10.01
CA TYR A 75 -0.66 -6.43 9.20
C TYR A 75 -0.85 -7.92 8.92
N LEU A 76 0.17 -8.62 8.44
CA LEU A 76 0.07 -10.04 8.08
C LEU A 76 -0.34 -10.91 9.28
N GLU A 77 0.18 -10.60 10.47
CA GLU A 77 -0.16 -11.33 11.69
C GLU A 77 -1.58 -11.06 12.17
N GLN A 78 -2.03 -9.80 12.15
CA GLN A 78 -3.37 -9.42 12.62
C GLN A 78 -4.46 -9.79 11.61
N HIS A 79 -4.15 -9.70 10.32
CA HIS A 79 -5.05 -10.06 9.22
C HIS A 79 -5.11 -11.58 9.00
N GLY A 80 -4.05 -12.32 9.39
CA GLY A 80 -3.96 -13.77 9.19
C GLY A 80 -3.43 -14.18 7.82
N GLY A 81 -2.66 -13.31 7.15
CA GLY A 81 -2.08 -13.58 5.83
C GLY A 81 -2.11 -12.38 4.88
N PRO A 82 -1.80 -12.58 3.59
CA PRO A 82 -1.78 -11.52 2.58
C PRO A 82 -3.16 -10.90 2.37
N GLY A 83 -3.20 -9.62 1.98
CA GLY A 83 -4.46 -8.91 1.79
C GLY A 83 -4.30 -7.45 1.36
N VAL A 84 -5.42 -6.76 1.19
CA VAL A 84 -5.45 -5.31 0.88
C VAL A 84 -5.20 -4.52 2.17
N GLN A 85 -4.14 -3.71 2.16
CA GLN A 85 -3.75 -2.87 3.29
C GLN A 85 -4.53 -1.56 3.30
N HIS A 86 -4.52 -0.83 2.18
CA HIS A 86 -5.20 0.46 2.08
C HIS A 86 -5.66 0.73 0.65
N ILE A 87 -6.67 1.60 0.55
CA ILE A 87 -7.27 2.04 -0.70
C ILE A 87 -7.14 3.55 -0.75
N ALA A 88 -6.45 4.08 -1.75
CA ALA A 88 -6.44 5.52 -1.98
C ALA A 88 -7.80 5.94 -2.55
N LEU A 89 -8.30 7.12 -2.15
CA LEU A 89 -9.54 7.68 -2.67
C LEU A 89 -9.25 9.06 -3.26
N LEU A 90 -9.51 9.21 -4.56
CA LEU A 90 -9.33 10.50 -5.25
C LEU A 90 -10.52 11.40 -4.95
N THR A 91 -10.24 12.66 -4.61
CA THR A 91 -11.27 13.71 -4.45
C THR A 91 -10.81 15.00 -5.12
N PRO A 92 -11.71 15.76 -5.77
CA PRO A 92 -11.38 17.05 -6.36
C PRO A 92 -11.15 18.15 -5.30
N ASP A 93 -11.64 17.97 -4.07
CA ASP A 93 -11.46 18.92 -2.96
C ASP A 93 -11.17 18.19 -1.66
N ILE A 94 -9.87 18.07 -1.34
CA ILE A 94 -9.41 17.39 -0.14
C ILE A 94 -9.80 18.12 1.15
N PHE A 95 -9.86 19.46 1.13
CA PHE A 95 -10.21 20.24 2.32
C PHE A 95 -11.68 20.09 2.68
N ALA A 96 -12.58 20.18 1.70
CA ALA A 96 -14.01 19.89 1.92
C ALA A 96 -14.22 18.45 2.38
N THR A 97 -13.57 17.48 1.71
CA THR A 97 -13.71 16.05 2.00
C THR A 97 -13.27 15.71 3.43
N VAL A 98 -12.05 16.10 3.82
CA VAL A 98 -11.52 15.81 5.17
C VAL A 98 -12.31 16.53 6.25
N ARG A 99 -12.75 17.79 6.03
CA ARG A 99 -13.63 18.49 6.98
C ARG A 99 -14.95 17.74 7.19
N ALA A 100 -15.58 17.28 6.11
CA ALA A 100 -16.82 16.52 6.19
C ALA A 100 -16.65 15.16 6.88
N MET A 101 -15.55 14.44 6.61
CA MET A 101 -15.24 13.17 7.28
C MET A 101 -14.97 13.37 8.77
N ARG A 102 -14.14 14.36 9.15
CA ARG A 102 -13.85 14.69 10.56
C ARG A 102 -15.12 15.11 11.31
N ALA A 103 -16.01 15.87 10.69
CA ALA A 103 -17.30 16.25 11.30
C ALA A 103 -18.21 15.05 11.62
N ARG A 104 -17.99 13.90 10.96
CA ARG A 104 -18.73 12.65 11.19
C ARG A 104 -18.01 11.66 12.09
N ALA A 105 -16.74 11.88 12.43
CA ALA A 105 -15.93 10.93 13.23
C ALA A 105 -16.63 10.53 14.55
N ALA A 106 -17.08 11.51 15.33
CA ALA A 106 -17.79 11.29 16.59
C ALA A 106 -19.20 10.64 16.45
N ARG A 107 -19.67 10.39 15.23
CA ARG A 107 -20.97 9.77 14.92
C ARG A 107 -20.80 8.42 14.20
N GLY A 108 -19.71 7.70 14.51
CA GLY A 108 -19.39 6.42 13.89
C GLY A 108 -18.70 6.55 12.52
N GLY A 109 -18.09 7.70 12.24
CA GLY A 109 -17.26 7.91 11.05
C GLY A 109 -15.85 7.34 11.21
N PHE A 110 -14.94 7.75 10.33
CA PHE A 110 -13.54 7.34 10.38
C PHE A 110 -12.68 8.37 11.12
N ASP A 111 -11.76 7.86 11.93
CA ASP A 111 -10.70 8.66 12.56
C ASP A 111 -9.51 8.84 11.61
N PHE A 112 -8.79 9.94 11.80
CA PHE A 112 -7.58 10.26 11.04
C PHE A 112 -6.39 10.23 11.97
N MET A 113 -5.24 9.75 11.47
CA MET A 113 -3.98 9.88 12.18
C MET A 113 -3.67 11.37 12.43
N ALA A 114 -3.14 11.65 13.62
CA ALA A 114 -2.78 12.99 14.09
C ALA A 114 -1.43 13.45 13.53
#